data_AF-A0A836VEN0-F1
#
_entry.id   AF-A0A836VEN0-F1
#
_cell.length_a   1.000
_cell.length_b   1.000
_cell.length_c   1.000
_cell.angle_alpha   90.00
_cell.angle_beta   90.00
_cell.angle_gamma   90.00
#
_symmetry.space_group_name_H-M   'P 1'
#
loop_
_entity.id
_entity.type
_entity.pdbx_description
1 polymer ?
#
loop_
_entity_poly.entity_id
_entity_poly.type
_entity_poly.pdbx_seq_one_letter_code
_entity_poly.pdbx_strand_id
1 'polypeptide(L)' 'MVSYASEVASIHKQFNVALKRAKSRQAVLNCYWKHKAQHERLLKKHLKEEIAQVNKIKARIKYK' A
#
# COMPACT_ATOMS: atom_id res chain seq x y z
N MET A 1 15.27 1.57 5.33
CA MET A 1 13.79 1.63 5.36
C MET A 1 13.29 1.35 3.96
N VAL A 2 12.35 0.43 3.78
CA VAL A 2 11.68 0.25 2.49
C VAL A 2 10.74 1.46 2.32
N SER A 3 10.85 2.17 1.20
CA SER A 3 9.98 3.32 0.90
C SER A 3 8.59 2.82 0.49
N TYR A 4 7.53 3.53 0.87
CA TYR A 4 6.16 3.27 0.41
C TYR A 4 6.12 3.06 -1.12
N ALA A 5 6.85 3.89 -1.87
CA ALA A 5 6.95 3.78 -3.33
C ALA A 5 7.57 2.44 -3.79
N SER A 6 8.59 1.94 -3.08
CA SER A 6 9.19 0.64 -3.40
C SER A 6 8.29 -0.56 -3.04
N GLU A 7 7.49 -0.47 -1.98
CA GLU A 7 6.49 -1.50 -1.65
C GLU A 7 5.34 -1.52 -2.68
N VAL A 8 4.84 -0.34 -3.07
CA VAL A 8 3.83 -0.18 -4.13
C VAL A 8 4.33 -0.75 -5.46
N ALA A 9 5.55 -0.42 -5.88
CA ALA A 9 6.16 -0.94 -7.11
C ALA A 9 6.27 -2.48 -7.10
N SER A 10 6.62 -3.08 -5.95
CA SER A 10 6.68 -4.53 -5.78
C SER A 10 5.29 -5.18 -5.94
N ILE A 11 4.27 -4.61 -5.32
CA ILE A 11 2.88 -5.10 -5.40
C ILE A 11 2.36 -5.02 -6.85
N HIS A 12 2.62 -3.93 -7.57
CA HIS A 12 2.28 -3.82 -8.99
C HIS A 12 2.99 -4.85 -9.87
N LYS A 13 4.29 -5.09 -9.61
CA LYS A 13 5.04 -6.12 -10.34
C LYS A 13 4.43 -7.51 -10.13
N GLN A 14 4.07 -7.86 -8.90
CA GLN A 14 3.42 -9.13 -8.58
C GLN A 14 2.05 -9.26 -9.26
N PHE A 15 1.26 -8.19 -9.24
CA PHE A 15 -0.05 -8.16 -9.91
C PHE A 15 0.06 -8.36 -11.41
N ASN A 16 0.98 -7.66 -12.07
CA ASN A 16 1.19 -7.79 -13.52
C ASN A 16 1.63 -9.21 -13.91
N VAL A 17 2.48 -9.84 -13.10
CA VAL A 17 2.87 -11.25 -13.32
C VAL A 17 1.68 -12.19 -13.10
N ALA A 18 0.88 -11.97 -12.06
CA ALA A 18 -0.31 -12.77 -11.77
C ALA A 18 -1.37 -12.65 -12.88
N LEU A 19 -1.60 -11.44 -13.40
CA LEU A 19 -2.49 -11.20 -14.53
C LEU A 19 -2.05 -11.97 -15.79
N LYS A 20 -0.76 -11.91 -16.14
CA LYS A 20 -0.22 -12.62 -17.31
C LYS A 20 -0.36 -14.15 -17.21
N ARG A 21 -0.43 -14.70 -15.99
CA ARG A 21 -0.55 -16.15 -15.73
C ARG A 21 -2.00 -16.62 -15.59
N ALA A 22 -2.95 -15.71 -15.42
CA ALA A 22 -4.35 -16.05 -15.23
C ALA A 22 -4.96 -16.65 -16.50
N LYS A 23 -5.59 -17.83 -16.38
CA LYS A 23 -6.19 -18.56 -17.51
C LYS A 23 -7.73 -18.47 -17.55
N SER A 24 -8.36 -17.73 -16.64
CA SER A 24 -9.81 -17.61 -16.57
C SER A 24 -10.23 -16.21 -16.08
N ARG A 25 -11.46 -15.81 -16.45
CA ARG A 25 -12.06 -14.54 -16.03
C ARG A 25 -12.11 -14.40 -14.50
N GLN A 26 -12.44 -15.49 -13.81
CA GLN A 26 -12.46 -15.50 -12.35
C GLN A 26 -11.06 -15.31 -11.75
N ALA A 27 -10.03 -15.93 -12.34
CA ALA A 27 -8.66 -15.77 -11.87
C ALA A 27 -8.18 -14.31 -12.05
N VAL A 28 -8.55 -13.65 -13.15
CA VAL A 28 -8.26 -12.23 -13.38
C VAL A 28 -8.92 -11.34 -12.31
N LEU A 29 -10.21 -11.55 -12.03
CA LEU A 29 -10.92 -10.81 -10.98
C LEU A 29 -10.31 -11.03 -9.60
N ASN A 30 -9.97 -12.28 -9.26
CA ASN A 30 -9.34 -12.61 -7.99
C ASN A 30 -7.97 -11.92 -7.84
N CYS A 31 -7.18 -11.82 -8.91
CA CYS A 31 -5.92 -11.09 -8.91
C CYS A 31 -6.13 -9.60 -8.58
N TYR A 32 -7.16 -8.98 -9.16
CA TYR A 32 -7.50 -7.58 -8.89
C TYR A 32 -7.91 -7.36 -7.42
N TRP A 33 -8.82 -8.17 -6.89
CA TRP A 33 -9.27 -8.03 -5.51
C TRP A 33 -8.13 -8.21 -4.51
N LYS A 34 -7.25 -9.18 -4.75
CA LYS A 34 -6.06 -9.40 -3.93
C LYS A 34 -5.11 -8.21 -3.99
N HIS A 35 -4.85 -7.69 -5.19
CA HIS A 35 -4.01 -6.51 -5.39
C HIS A 35 -4.57 -5.28 -4.66
N LYS A 36 -5.88 -4.99 -4.82
CA LYS A 36 -6.56 -3.90 -4.13
C LYS A 36 -6.40 -4.00 -2.61
N ALA A 37 -6.69 -5.18 -2.03
CA ALA A 37 -6.58 -5.39 -0.60
C ALA A 37 -5.15 -5.20 -0.07
N GLN A 38 -4.13 -5.66 -0.81
CA GLN A 38 -2.73 -5.45 -0.46
C GLN A 38 -2.36 -3.95 -0.51
N HIS A 39 -2.81 -3.25 -1.56
CA HIS A 39 -2.54 -1.83 -1.75
C HIS A 39 -3.21 -0.97 -0.66
N GLU A 40 -4.45 -1.26 -0.31
CA GLU A 40 -5.19 -0.56 0.75
C GLU A 40 -4.55 -0.77 2.13
N ARG A 41 -4.12 -2.00 2.43
CA ARG A 41 -3.41 -2.30 3.68
C ARG A 41 -2.11 -1.52 3.81
N LEU A 42 -1.34 -1.44 2.72
CA LEU A 42 -0.10 -0.70 2.68
C LEU A 42 -0.34 0.81 2.87
N LEU A 43 -1.31 1.37 2.13
CA LEU A 43 -1.69 2.78 2.27
C LEU A 43 -2.10 3.11 3.70
N LYS A 44 -2.94 2.28 4.33
CA LYS A 44 -3.37 2.49 5.72
C LYS A 44 -2.20 2.51 6.69
N LYS A 45 -1.21 1.63 6.49
CA LYS A 45 0.01 1.59 7.32
C LYS A 45 0.82 2.87 7.14
N HIS A 46 1.03 3.29 5.89
CA HIS A 46 1.78 4.50 5.57
C HIS A 46 1.15 5.75 6.18
N LEU A 47 -0.16 5.96 6.00
CA LEU A 47 -0.88 7.10 6.59
C LEU A 47 -0.83 7.10 8.13
N LYS A 48 -0.86 5.91 8.76
CA LYS A 48 -0.71 5.78 10.22
C LYS A 48 0.67 6.21 10.70
N GLU A 49 1.72 5.94 9.92
CA GLU A 49 3.07 6.38 10.23
C GLU A 49 3.20 7.89 10.05
N GLU A 50 2.61 8.46 8.99
CA GLU A 50 2.62 9.91 8.74
C GLU A 50 1.89 10.68 9.84
N ILE A 51 0.70 10.25 10.26
CA ILE A 51 -0.03 10.95 11.34
C ILE A 51 0.71 10.85 12.68
N ALA A 52 1.43 9.75 12.94
CA ALA A 52 2.26 9.62 14.12
C ALA A 52 3.44 10.61 14.10
N GLN A 53 4.05 10.83 12.93
CA GLN A 53 5.08 11.87 12.75
C GLN A 53 4.50 13.28 12.97
N VAL A 54 3.34 13.56 12.39
CA VAL A 54 2.63 14.85 12.58
C VAL A 54 2.34 15.08 14.06
N ASN A 55 1.78 14.10 14.76
CA ASN A 55 1.47 14.23 16.18
C ASN A 55 2.72 14.45 17.04
N LYS A 56 3.83 13.79 16.70
CA LYS A 56 5.13 14.00 17.37
C LYS A 56 5.66 15.42 17.18
N ILE A 57 5.48 16.00 15.98
CA ILE A 57 5.85 17.39 15.70
C ILE A 57 4.91 18.34 16.43
N LYS A 58 3.59 18.14 16.36
CA LYS A 58 2.60 18.95 17.06
C LYS A 58 2.85 19.00 18.57
N ALA A 59 3.20 17.87 19.19
CA ALA A 59 3.51 17.81 20.61
C ALA A 59 4.74 18.64 21.03
N ARG A 60 5.65 18.94 20.08
CA ARG A 60 6.83 19.78 20.33
C ARG A 60 6.56 21.27 20.12
N ILE A 61 5.50 21.62 19.41
CA ILE A 61 5.10 23.01 19.19
C ILE A 61 4.20 23.41 20.36
N LYS A 62 4.72 24.22 21.29
CA LYS A 62 3.88 24.83 22.33
C LYS A 62 2.86 25.75 21.66
N TYR A 63 1.59 25.61 22.05
CA TYR A 63 0.57 26.60 21.76
C TYR A 63 1.02 27.94 22.38
N LYS A 64 1.05 29.00 21.56
CA LYS A 64 1.24 30.38 22.01
C LYS A 64 -0.07 30.90 22.57
#